data_AF-A0A812U6C8-F1
#
_entry.id   AF-A0A812U6C8-F1
#
_cell.length_a   1.000
_cell.length_b   1.000
_cell.length_c   1.000
_cell.angle_alpha   90.00
_cell.angle_beta   90.00
_cell.angle_gamma   90.00
#
_symmetry.space_group_name_H-M   'P 1'
#
loop_
_entity.id
_entity.type
_entity.pdbx_description
1 polymer ?
#
loop_
_entity_poly.entity_id
_entity_poly.type
_entity_poly.pdbx_seq_one_letter_code
_entity_poly.pdbx_strand_id
1 'polypeptide(L)'
;MREVYIMRPDISPMLGWETGRDSEPAFMDMNLHAVRDEKTAPQVVLYQFDSADPMNPLGLLIAYAESAVKPVVSDFDTFTVGSRGFSYSGFPEKQIELIHWSLKHTQRLLATPDHKGWTSRWLEVLKQEANQGFHPSVPKYGFGDDVSCSLVEDVVYETEACGAVRHGAECFNFYFPQELDQEFLIVWDGFQDPPWRSVSELELRDFLKKRVDDGGSETILRGNLWRERQFSYF
;
A
#
# COMPACT_ATOMS: atom_id res chain seq x y z
N MET A 1 -20.33 -11.18 -27.56
CA MET A 1 -20.61 -10.79 -26.16
C MET A 1 -19.76 -9.62 -25.67
N ARG A 2 -18.48 -9.50 -26.06
CA ARG A 2 -17.62 -8.33 -25.74
C ARG A 2 -18.17 -6.97 -26.21
N GLU A 3 -18.88 -6.92 -27.34
CA GLU A 3 -19.42 -5.65 -27.89
C GLU A 3 -20.54 -5.01 -27.06
N VAL A 4 -21.29 -5.78 -26.25
CA VAL A 4 -22.46 -5.25 -25.53
C VAL A 4 -22.06 -4.37 -24.35
N TYR A 5 -20.95 -4.68 -23.68
CA TYR A 5 -20.52 -3.99 -22.46
C TYR A 5 -19.80 -2.65 -22.68
N ILE A 6 -19.15 -2.45 -23.84
CA ILE A 6 -18.16 -1.37 -24.01
C ILE A 6 -18.58 -0.31 -25.05
N MET A 7 -19.34 -0.69 -26.08
CA MET A 7 -19.39 0.12 -27.30
C MET A 7 -20.53 1.16 -27.34
N ARG A 8 -21.47 1.16 -26.39
CA ARG A 8 -22.71 1.98 -26.46
C ARG A 8 -23.33 2.55 -25.17
N PRO A 9 -23.03 2.08 -23.94
CA PRO A 9 -23.63 2.69 -22.76
C PRO A 9 -22.95 4.01 -22.39
N ASP A 10 -23.73 4.99 -21.93
CA ASP A 10 -23.19 6.16 -21.23
C ASP A 10 -22.59 5.67 -19.90
N ILE A 11 -21.29 5.89 -19.74
CA ILE A 11 -20.52 5.51 -18.54
C ILE A 11 -20.26 6.70 -17.63
N SER A 12 -20.97 7.81 -17.84
CA SER A 12 -20.90 8.97 -16.94
C SER A 12 -21.28 8.53 -15.52
N PRO A 13 -20.53 8.95 -14.49
CA PRO A 13 -20.86 8.62 -13.11
C PRO A 13 -22.29 9.06 -12.77
N MET A 14 -23.06 8.15 -12.19
CA MET A 14 -24.38 8.51 -11.66
C MET A 14 -24.21 9.44 -10.46
N LEU A 15 -25.16 10.37 -10.27
CA LEU A 15 -25.11 11.29 -9.14
C LEU A 15 -25.20 10.48 -7.82
N GLY A 16 -24.19 10.63 -6.95
CA GLY A 16 -24.02 9.82 -5.73
C GLY A 16 -23.05 8.64 -5.86
N TRP A 17 -22.52 8.37 -7.07
CA TRP A 17 -21.43 7.42 -7.29
C TRP A 17 -20.12 8.21 -7.38
N GLU A 18 -19.56 8.55 -6.22
CA GLU A 18 -18.30 9.27 -6.13
C GLU A 18 -17.14 8.31 -6.42
N THR A 19 -16.25 8.66 -7.34
CA THR A 19 -15.16 7.79 -7.81
C THR A 19 -13.93 7.77 -6.89
N GLY A 20 -14.05 8.31 -5.67
CA GLY A 20 -12.93 8.41 -4.72
C GLY A 20 -11.82 9.34 -5.21
N ARG A 21 -10.57 9.06 -4.80
CA ARG A 21 -9.38 9.85 -5.14
C ARG A 21 -9.00 9.72 -6.62
N ASP A 22 -8.30 10.73 -7.13
CA ASP A 22 -7.66 10.65 -8.45
C ASP A 22 -6.77 9.40 -8.53
N SER A 23 -6.81 8.72 -9.68
CA SER A 23 -6.07 7.49 -9.94
C SER A 23 -5.20 7.62 -11.18
N GLU A 24 -4.10 6.88 -11.22
CA GLU A 24 -3.29 6.72 -12.43
C GLU A 24 -3.87 5.59 -13.30
N PRO A 25 -3.89 5.73 -14.65
CA PRO A 25 -4.31 4.66 -15.55
C PRO A 25 -3.55 3.35 -15.32
N ALA A 26 -2.27 3.44 -14.92
CA ALA A 26 -1.44 2.28 -14.63
C ALA A 26 -2.01 1.39 -13.51
N PHE A 27 -2.76 1.94 -12.55
CA PHE A 27 -3.39 1.15 -11.49
C PHE A 27 -4.53 0.28 -12.02
N MET A 28 -5.25 0.74 -13.06
CA MET A 28 -6.24 -0.10 -13.72
C MET A 28 -5.57 -1.25 -14.49
N ASP A 29 -4.45 -0.98 -15.17
CA ASP A 29 -3.67 -2.04 -15.81
C ASP A 29 -3.19 -3.08 -14.80
N MET A 30 -2.69 -2.65 -13.64
CA MET A 30 -2.28 -3.53 -12.54
C MET A 30 -3.44 -4.38 -12.01
N ASN A 31 -4.62 -3.79 -11.82
CA ASN A 31 -5.81 -4.53 -11.41
C ASN A 31 -6.21 -5.60 -12.44
N LEU A 32 -6.20 -5.26 -13.72
CA LEU A 32 -6.49 -6.21 -14.80
C LEU A 32 -5.43 -7.31 -14.91
N HIS A 33 -4.16 -7.00 -14.65
CA HIS A 33 -3.10 -7.98 -14.56
C HIS A 33 -3.30 -8.93 -13.37
N ALA A 34 -3.65 -8.40 -12.19
CA ALA A 34 -3.89 -9.20 -11.00
C ALA A 34 -5.05 -10.19 -11.18
N VAL A 35 -6.15 -9.77 -11.81
CA VAL A 35 -7.30 -10.66 -12.15
C VAL A 35 -6.89 -11.81 -13.07
N ARG A 36 -5.81 -11.65 -13.85
CA ARG A 36 -5.32 -12.67 -14.80
C ARG A 36 -4.21 -13.54 -14.21
N ASP A 37 -3.68 -13.22 -13.04
CA ASP A 37 -2.61 -13.98 -12.41
C ASP A 37 -3.16 -15.05 -11.47
N GLU A 38 -3.19 -16.28 -11.97
CA GLU A 38 -3.64 -17.48 -11.24
C GLU A 38 -2.76 -17.83 -10.03
N LYS A 39 -1.57 -17.24 -9.89
CA LYS A 39 -0.66 -17.47 -8.76
C LYS A 39 -0.96 -16.58 -7.56
N THR A 40 -1.82 -15.56 -7.74
CA THR A 40 -2.17 -14.65 -6.65
C THR A 40 -3.02 -15.37 -5.61
N ALA A 41 -2.66 -15.22 -4.34
CA ALA A 41 -3.41 -15.76 -3.21
C ALA A 41 -3.70 -14.63 -2.21
N PRO A 42 -4.97 -14.32 -1.90
CA PRO A 42 -6.19 -14.90 -2.49
C PRO A 42 -6.37 -14.54 -3.98
N GLN A 43 -7.15 -15.34 -4.70
CA GLN A 43 -7.38 -15.09 -6.13
C GLN A 43 -8.15 -13.78 -6.32
N VAL A 44 -7.65 -12.92 -7.21
CA VAL A 44 -8.31 -11.66 -7.56
C VAL A 44 -9.34 -11.91 -8.64
N VAL A 45 -10.56 -11.43 -8.44
CA VAL A 45 -11.69 -11.60 -9.36
C VAL A 45 -12.42 -10.29 -9.60
N LEU A 46 -13.23 -10.25 -10.66
CA LEU A 46 -14.21 -9.19 -10.89
C LEU A 46 -15.55 -9.60 -10.27
N TYR A 47 -16.14 -8.71 -9.48
CA TYR A 47 -17.42 -8.89 -8.82
C TYR A 47 -18.44 -7.88 -9.34
N GLN A 48 -19.58 -8.35 -9.83
CA GLN A 48 -20.70 -7.49 -10.21
C GLN A 48 -21.52 -7.14 -8.96
N PHE A 49 -21.37 -5.93 -8.46
CA PHE A 49 -22.04 -5.43 -7.27
C PHE A 49 -23.47 -4.93 -7.55
N ASP A 50 -23.75 -4.51 -8.79
CA ASP A 50 -25.09 -4.07 -9.17
C ASP A 50 -26.01 -5.28 -9.39
N SER A 51 -26.75 -5.63 -8.33
CA SER A 51 -27.73 -6.71 -8.36
C SER A 51 -28.98 -6.39 -9.20
N ALA A 52 -29.24 -5.10 -9.48
CA ALA A 52 -30.41 -4.66 -10.24
C ALA A 52 -30.11 -4.63 -11.75
N ASP A 53 -28.89 -4.24 -12.13
CA ASP A 53 -28.40 -4.28 -13.51
C ASP A 53 -27.07 -5.05 -13.62
N PRO A 54 -27.10 -6.37 -13.90
CA PRO A 54 -25.89 -7.17 -14.00
C PRO A 54 -25.00 -6.77 -15.19
N MET A 55 -25.50 -5.95 -16.11
CA MET A 55 -24.76 -5.44 -17.27
C MET A 55 -24.15 -4.05 -17.01
N ASN A 56 -24.41 -3.43 -15.85
CA ASN A 56 -23.86 -2.13 -15.50
C ASN A 56 -22.33 -2.22 -15.32
N PRO A 57 -21.53 -1.55 -16.18
CA PRO A 57 -20.08 -1.60 -16.08
C PRO A 57 -19.55 -0.85 -14.84
N LEU A 58 -20.31 0.10 -14.30
CA LEU A 58 -19.93 0.85 -13.09
C LEU A 58 -20.03 -0.01 -11.82
N GLY A 59 -20.85 -1.08 -11.85
CA GLY A 59 -20.98 -2.03 -10.75
C GLY A 59 -19.85 -3.07 -10.63
N LEU A 60 -18.88 -3.05 -11.56
CA LEU A 60 -17.76 -3.98 -11.54
C LEU A 60 -16.70 -3.55 -10.51
N LEU A 61 -16.50 -4.38 -9.49
CA LEU A 61 -15.50 -4.18 -8.44
C LEU A 61 -14.41 -5.24 -8.51
N ILE A 62 -13.19 -4.87 -8.11
CA ILE A 62 -12.14 -5.85 -7.79
C ILE A 62 -12.52 -6.51 -6.46
N ALA A 63 -12.39 -7.83 -6.39
CA ALA A 63 -12.72 -8.62 -5.22
C ALA A 63 -11.68 -9.72 -4.98
N TYR A 64 -11.60 -10.20 -3.74
CA TYR A 64 -10.83 -11.39 -3.40
C TYR A 64 -11.76 -12.59 -3.24
N ALA A 65 -11.40 -13.70 -3.89
CA ALA A 65 -12.05 -15.00 -3.73
C ALA A 65 -11.38 -15.77 -2.58
N GLU A 66 -11.77 -15.42 -1.35
CA GLU A 66 -11.36 -16.12 -0.12
C GLU A 66 -12.41 -17.20 0.23
N SER A 67 -12.78 -17.33 1.51
CA SER A 67 -13.92 -18.18 1.93
C SER A 67 -15.27 -17.69 1.38
N ALA A 68 -15.34 -16.39 1.08
CA ALA A 68 -16.41 -15.75 0.32
C ALA A 68 -15.79 -14.73 -0.63
N VAL A 69 -16.49 -14.42 -1.73
CA VAL A 69 -16.08 -13.34 -2.64
C VAL A 69 -16.49 -12.01 -2.02
N LYS A 70 -15.51 -11.17 -1.69
CA LYS A 70 -15.75 -9.84 -1.10
C LYS A 70 -15.04 -8.77 -1.93
N PRO A 71 -15.73 -7.67 -2.27
CA PRO A 71 -15.08 -6.50 -2.86
C PRO A 71 -13.90 -6.04 -2.02
N VAL A 72 -12.83 -5.66 -2.69
CA VAL A 72 -11.65 -5.10 -2.03
C VAL A 72 -12.02 -3.71 -1.52
N VAL A 73 -11.89 -3.54 -0.21
CA VAL A 73 -11.80 -2.22 0.42
C VAL A 73 -10.35 -1.93 0.73
N SER A 74 -10.03 -0.67 0.99
CA SER A 74 -8.66 -0.37 1.33
C SER A 74 -8.26 -0.96 2.68
N ASP A 75 -7.06 -1.52 2.71
CA ASP A 75 -6.32 -1.85 3.91
C ASP A 75 -5.63 -0.61 4.49
N PHE A 76 -5.12 -0.77 5.70
CA PHE A 76 -4.24 0.20 6.34
C PHE A 76 -2.79 -0.09 5.94
N ASP A 77 -2.20 0.85 5.23
CA ASP A 77 -0.77 0.80 4.90
C ASP A 77 0.01 1.14 6.16
N THR A 78 0.89 0.24 6.59
CA THR A 78 1.77 0.51 7.74
C THR A 78 2.92 1.39 7.28
N PHE A 79 3.05 2.62 7.77
CA PHE A 79 4.17 3.48 7.33
C PHE A 79 5.52 2.96 7.84
N THR A 80 5.63 2.68 9.13
CA THR A 80 6.82 2.11 9.78
C THR A 80 6.46 1.48 11.13
N VAL A 81 7.29 0.56 11.61
CA VAL A 81 7.17 -0.15 12.88
C VAL A 81 8.46 0.02 13.66
N GLY A 82 8.40 -0.17 14.97
CA GLY A 82 9.64 -0.33 15.72
C GLY A 82 9.48 -1.02 17.05
N SER A 83 10.62 -1.30 17.65
CA SER A 83 10.75 -2.21 18.77
C SER A 83 12.00 -1.89 19.56
N ARG A 84 11.99 -2.23 20.86
CA ARG A 84 13.10 -2.01 21.80
C ARG A 84 13.85 -3.29 22.11
N GLY A 85 15.15 -3.19 22.34
CA GLY A 85 15.97 -4.29 22.85
C GLY A 85 16.13 -5.46 21.87
N PHE A 86 16.12 -5.19 20.57
CA PHE A 86 16.39 -6.19 19.55
C PHE A 86 17.82 -6.05 19.00
N SER A 87 18.38 -7.15 18.49
CA SER A 87 19.64 -7.12 17.76
C SER A 87 19.35 -7.06 16.26
N TYR A 88 19.80 -6.01 15.61
CA TYR A 88 19.68 -5.88 14.16
C TYR A 88 20.57 -6.91 13.44
N SER A 89 19.96 -7.76 12.61
CA SER A 89 20.65 -8.81 11.84
C SER A 89 21.10 -8.36 10.44
N GLY A 90 20.68 -7.18 9.97
CA GLY A 90 20.95 -6.72 8.62
C GLY A 90 19.82 -7.07 7.63
N PHE A 91 19.91 -6.47 6.43
CA PHE A 91 19.05 -6.87 5.31
C PHE A 91 19.71 -7.97 4.47
N PRO A 92 18.92 -8.84 3.83
CA PRO A 92 19.43 -9.72 2.78
C PRO A 92 20.13 -8.93 1.67
N GLU A 93 21.21 -9.47 1.09
CA GLU A 93 22.03 -8.79 0.08
C GLU A 93 21.22 -8.26 -1.11
N LYS A 94 20.26 -9.05 -1.62
CA LYS A 94 19.35 -8.63 -2.69
C LYS A 94 18.47 -7.43 -2.31
N GLN A 95 18.08 -7.32 -1.04
CA GLN A 95 17.34 -6.14 -0.57
C GLN A 95 18.27 -4.92 -0.46
N ILE A 96 19.53 -5.11 -0.05
CA ILE A 96 20.53 -4.02 -0.05
C ILE A 96 20.75 -3.48 -1.46
N GLU A 97 20.88 -4.35 -2.46
CA GLU A 97 20.95 -3.95 -3.88
C GLU A 97 19.71 -3.15 -4.30
N LEU A 98 18.52 -3.60 -3.89
CA LEU A 98 17.26 -2.91 -4.18
C LEU A 98 17.16 -1.55 -3.47
N ILE A 99 17.66 -1.42 -2.24
CA ILE A 99 17.76 -0.15 -1.51
C ILE A 99 18.65 0.82 -2.30
N HIS A 100 19.83 0.38 -2.73
CA HIS A 100 20.72 1.22 -3.54
C HIS A 100 20.10 1.61 -4.87
N TRP A 101 19.40 0.68 -5.53
CA TRP A 101 18.63 0.97 -6.75
C TRP A 101 17.58 2.05 -6.48
N SER A 102 16.77 1.90 -5.43
CA SER A 102 15.75 2.86 -5.04
C SER A 102 16.35 4.24 -4.78
N LEU A 103 17.41 4.32 -3.98
CA LEU A 103 18.07 5.59 -3.64
C LEU A 103 18.64 6.30 -4.87
N LYS A 104 19.23 5.55 -5.81
CA LYS A 104 19.75 6.09 -7.07
C LYS A 104 18.64 6.71 -7.92
N HIS A 105 17.49 6.05 -8.03
CA HIS A 105 16.35 6.58 -8.78
C HIS A 105 15.69 7.77 -8.08
N THR A 106 15.56 7.72 -6.75
CA THR A 106 15.13 8.87 -5.93
C THR A 106 16.02 10.08 -6.16
N GLN A 107 17.35 9.93 -6.07
CA GLN A 107 18.29 11.02 -6.32
C GLN A 107 18.12 11.60 -7.73
N ARG A 108 17.97 10.74 -8.75
CA ARG A 108 17.73 11.18 -10.13
C ARG A 108 16.45 11.99 -10.27
N LEU A 109 15.35 11.54 -9.66
CA LEU A 109 14.07 12.25 -9.72
C LEU A 109 14.09 13.58 -8.95
N LEU A 110 14.78 13.64 -7.80
CA LEU A 110 14.92 14.88 -7.04
C LEU A 110 15.80 15.91 -7.78
N ALA A 111 16.77 15.46 -8.57
CA ALA A 111 17.64 16.34 -9.37
C ALA A 111 16.93 16.99 -10.57
N THR A 112 15.77 16.46 -11.00
CA THR A 112 15.00 16.98 -12.14
C THR A 112 13.54 17.23 -11.76
N PRO A 113 13.23 18.27 -10.95
CA PRO A 113 11.87 18.59 -10.58
C PRO A 113 10.95 18.71 -11.80
N ASP A 114 9.71 18.24 -11.65
CA ASP A 114 8.70 18.21 -12.72
C ASP A 114 7.33 18.58 -12.11
N HIS A 115 6.36 18.95 -12.95
CA HIS A 115 4.98 19.23 -12.58
C HIS A 115 4.16 17.98 -12.24
N LYS A 116 4.64 16.81 -12.68
CA LYS A 116 4.03 15.52 -12.35
C LYS A 116 4.28 15.14 -10.88
N GLY A 117 3.30 14.50 -10.27
CA GLY A 117 3.43 13.90 -8.93
C GLY A 117 4.53 12.84 -8.88
N TRP A 118 4.98 12.52 -7.68
CA TRP A 118 6.00 11.50 -7.44
C TRP A 118 5.56 10.14 -7.99
N THR A 119 4.31 9.74 -7.75
CA THR A 119 3.74 8.47 -8.23
C THR A 119 3.86 8.33 -9.75
N SER A 120 3.39 9.32 -10.52
CA SER A 120 3.46 9.27 -11.98
C SER A 120 4.90 9.23 -12.49
N ARG A 121 5.82 9.94 -11.83
CA ARG A 121 7.25 9.93 -12.17
C ARG A 121 7.91 8.61 -11.84
N TRP A 122 7.53 7.97 -10.74
CA TRP A 122 8.06 6.66 -10.36
C TRP A 122 7.53 5.53 -11.25
N LEU A 123 6.28 5.60 -11.70
CA LEU A 123 5.73 4.67 -12.69
C LEU A 123 6.54 4.67 -14.00
N GLU A 124 7.06 5.83 -14.43
CA GLU A 124 7.97 5.90 -15.59
C GLU A 124 9.32 5.22 -15.32
N VAL A 125 9.83 5.30 -14.08
CA VAL A 125 11.02 4.52 -13.67
C VAL A 125 10.73 3.03 -13.79
N LEU A 126 9.63 2.56 -13.20
CA LEU A 126 9.24 1.15 -13.27
C LEU A 126 9.09 0.66 -14.71
N LYS A 127 8.47 1.45 -15.58
CA LYS A 127 8.30 1.12 -16.99
C LYS A 127 9.65 0.99 -17.72
N GLN A 128 10.57 1.93 -17.48
CA GLN A 128 11.91 1.91 -18.09
C GLN A 128 12.74 0.71 -17.61
N GLU A 129 12.67 0.38 -16.33
CA GLU A 129 13.44 -0.69 -15.71
C GLU A 129 12.84 -2.06 -16.07
N ALA A 130 11.50 -2.18 -16.15
CA ALA A 130 10.81 -3.35 -16.69
C ALA A 130 11.21 -3.65 -18.15
N ASN A 131 11.33 -2.62 -19.00
CA ASN A 131 11.80 -2.80 -20.37
C ASN A 131 13.27 -3.28 -20.46
N GLN A 132 14.04 -3.11 -19.38
CA GLN A 132 15.40 -3.64 -19.24
C GLN A 132 15.43 -5.02 -18.55
N GLY A 133 14.26 -5.59 -18.24
CA GLY A 133 14.11 -6.90 -17.60
C GLY A 133 14.25 -6.88 -16.07
N PHE A 134 14.22 -5.70 -15.43
CA PHE A 134 14.33 -5.59 -13.99
C PHE A 134 12.97 -5.82 -13.30
N HIS A 135 12.82 -7.01 -12.72
CA HIS A 135 11.65 -7.43 -11.95
C HIS A 135 12.10 -8.14 -10.66
N PRO A 136 12.28 -7.40 -9.55
CA PRO A 136 12.66 -8.01 -8.29
C PRO A 136 11.56 -8.96 -7.80
N SER A 137 11.95 -10.06 -7.17
CA SER A 137 10.99 -10.92 -6.48
C SER A 137 10.54 -10.22 -5.21
N VAL A 138 9.24 -9.95 -5.12
CA VAL A 138 8.63 -9.36 -3.93
C VAL A 138 8.26 -10.47 -2.94
N PRO A 139 8.74 -10.45 -1.69
CA PRO A 139 8.31 -11.41 -0.67
C PRO A 139 6.83 -11.24 -0.32
N LYS A 140 6.23 -12.25 0.33
CA LYS A 140 4.79 -12.30 0.62
C LYS A 140 4.24 -11.02 1.29
N TYR A 141 4.99 -10.47 2.25
CA TYR A 141 4.62 -9.25 2.98
C TYR A 141 5.52 -8.07 2.62
N GLY A 142 6.18 -8.10 1.45
CA GLY A 142 7.12 -7.06 1.05
C GLY A 142 8.51 -7.21 1.67
N PHE A 143 9.28 -6.15 1.62
CA PHE A 143 10.68 -6.11 2.06
C PHE A 143 10.79 -5.71 3.54
N GLY A 144 11.95 -5.95 4.14
CA GLY A 144 12.16 -5.76 5.57
C GLY A 144 13.34 -6.60 6.09
N ASP A 145 13.85 -6.21 7.26
CA ASP A 145 14.70 -7.06 8.08
C ASP A 145 13.86 -8.10 8.85
N ASP A 146 14.49 -9.14 9.38
CA ASP A 146 13.80 -10.26 10.02
C ASP A 146 12.85 -9.83 11.16
N VAL A 147 13.26 -8.83 11.95
CA VAL A 147 12.46 -8.36 13.10
C VAL A 147 11.26 -7.59 12.60
N SER A 148 11.46 -6.67 11.67
CA SER A 148 10.36 -5.90 11.09
C SER A 148 9.35 -6.80 10.36
N CYS A 149 9.82 -7.78 9.61
CA CYS A 149 8.96 -8.76 8.94
C CYS A 149 8.16 -9.58 9.94
N SER A 150 8.78 -10.08 11.02
CA SER A 150 8.06 -10.83 12.06
C SER A 150 6.95 -10.01 12.72
N LEU A 151 7.20 -8.72 13.01
CA LEU A 151 6.18 -7.84 13.60
C LEU A 151 4.99 -7.62 12.66
N VAL A 152 5.26 -7.44 11.36
CA VAL A 152 4.22 -7.32 10.34
C VAL A 152 3.41 -8.62 10.24
N GLU A 153 4.08 -9.77 10.25
CA GLU A 153 3.42 -11.09 10.19
C GLU A 153 2.42 -11.26 11.33
N ASP A 154 2.80 -10.91 12.56
CA ASP A 154 1.92 -10.93 13.72
C ASP A 154 0.69 -10.03 13.53
N VAL A 155 0.90 -8.80 13.02
CA VAL A 155 -0.20 -7.85 12.79
C VAL A 155 -1.15 -8.32 11.68
N VAL A 156 -0.62 -8.84 10.58
CA VAL A 156 -1.43 -9.41 9.50
C VAL A 156 -2.24 -10.61 10.01
N TYR A 157 -1.62 -11.46 10.83
CA TYR A 157 -2.31 -12.59 11.45
C TYR A 157 -3.45 -12.14 12.36
N GLU A 158 -3.19 -11.22 13.29
CA GLU A 158 -4.22 -10.71 14.22
C GLU A 158 -5.37 -9.97 13.50
N THR A 159 -5.12 -9.44 12.30
CA THR A 159 -6.12 -8.73 11.50
C THR A 159 -6.71 -9.55 10.36
N GLU A 160 -6.38 -10.85 10.24
CA GLU A 160 -6.76 -11.68 9.10
C GLU A 160 -8.28 -11.75 8.87
N ALA A 161 -9.06 -11.72 9.96
CA ALA A 161 -10.52 -11.83 9.91
C ALA A 161 -11.19 -10.66 9.19
N CYS A 162 -10.59 -9.46 9.23
CA CYS A 162 -11.08 -8.28 8.52
C CYS A 162 -10.16 -7.86 7.36
N GLY A 163 -8.93 -8.37 7.30
CA GLY A 163 -7.93 -8.01 6.30
C GLY A 163 -7.50 -6.56 6.40
N ALA A 164 -7.49 -5.99 7.61
CA ALA A 164 -7.12 -4.59 7.85
C ALA A 164 -5.65 -4.31 7.48
N VAL A 165 -4.79 -5.32 7.49
CA VAL A 165 -3.41 -5.25 6.98
C VAL A 165 -3.12 -6.43 6.10
N ARG A 166 -2.43 -6.18 4.99
CA ARG A 166 -2.09 -7.24 4.05
C ARG A 166 -0.63 -7.23 3.61
N HIS A 167 0.15 -6.22 3.97
CA HIS A 167 1.56 -6.11 3.61
C HIS A 167 2.41 -5.40 4.66
N GLY A 168 3.73 -5.44 4.47
CA GLY A 168 4.72 -4.83 5.33
C GLY A 168 4.86 -3.33 5.14
N ALA A 169 5.79 -2.77 5.90
CA ALA A 169 5.84 -1.33 6.09
C ALA A 169 6.35 -0.57 4.86
N GLU A 170 5.74 0.59 4.60
CA GLU A 170 6.09 1.48 3.48
C GLU A 170 7.51 2.02 3.57
N CYS A 171 8.11 2.10 4.76
CA CYS A 171 9.53 2.42 4.91
C CYS A 171 10.47 1.40 4.24
N PHE A 172 9.96 0.22 3.88
CA PHE A 172 10.66 -0.82 3.12
C PHE A 172 10.12 -1.00 1.71
N ASN A 173 9.20 -0.16 1.23
CA ASN A 173 8.69 -0.24 -0.14
C ASN A 173 9.70 0.32 -1.16
N PHE A 174 10.85 -0.37 -1.29
CA PHE A 174 11.98 0.06 -2.11
C PHE A 174 11.70 -0.05 -3.61
N TYR A 175 10.77 -0.91 -4.03
CA TYR A 175 10.45 -1.08 -5.45
C TYR A 175 9.47 -0.01 -5.93
N PHE A 176 8.49 0.37 -5.11
CA PHE A 176 7.47 1.36 -5.45
C PHE A 176 7.19 2.34 -4.30
N PRO A 177 8.18 3.14 -3.85
CA PRO A 177 7.99 4.14 -2.82
C PRO A 177 6.87 5.10 -3.21
N GLN A 178 5.92 5.32 -2.31
CA GLN A 178 4.73 6.12 -2.57
C GLN A 178 4.85 7.56 -2.02
N GLU A 179 3.94 8.42 -2.42
CA GLU A 179 3.78 9.74 -1.81
C GLU A 179 3.38 9.62 -0.34
N LEU A 180 3.92 10.52 0.49
CA LEU A 180 3.51 10.61 1.89
C LEU A 180 2.11 11.22 1.99
N ASP A 181 1.27 10.63 2.83
CA ASP A 181 0.00 11.23 3.21
C ASP A 181 0.21 12.43 4.16
N GLN A 182 -0.84 13.22 4.34
CA GLN A 182 -0.81 14.41 5.20
C GLN A 182 -1.00 14.08 6.69
N GLU A 183 -1.69 12.97 6.96
CA GLU A 183 -2.08 12.51 8.29
C GLU A 183 -1.67 11.05 8.50
N PHE A 184 -1.28 10.74 9.73
CA PHE A 184 -0.83 9.42 10.15
C PHE A 184 -1.46 9.04 11.47
N LEU A 185 -1.78 7.76 11.67
CA LEU A 185 -2.27 7.26 12.95
C LEU A 185 -1.13 6.64 13.75
N ILE A 186 -0.72 7.25 14.86
CA ILE A 186 0.25 6.64 15.78
C ILE A 186 -0.50 5.76 16.77
N VAL A 187 -0.16 4.47 16.87
CA VAL A 187 -0.61 3.60 17.97
C VAL A 187 0.60 3.38 18.91
N TRP A 188 0.49 3.69 20.20
CA TRP A 188 1.61 3.60 21.16
C TRP A 188 1.11 3.39 22.60
N ASP A 189 1.72 2.44 23.32
CA ASP A 189 1.40 2.12 24.72
C ASP A 189 1.73 3.23 25.73
N GLY A 190 2.55 4.21 25.34
CA GLY A 190 2.82 5.41 26.13
C GLY A 190 1.72 6.49 26.05
N PHE A 191 0.71 6.33 25.20
CA PHE A 191 -0.48 7.19 25.20
C PHE A 191 -1.50 6.75 26.27
N GLN A 192 -2.30 7.70 26.75
CA GLN A 192 -3.47 7.41 27.59
C GLN A 192 -4.58 6.76 26.75
N ASP A 193 -5.64 6.22 27.37
CA ASP A 193 -6.77 5.62 26.63
C ASP A 193 -7.51 6.69 25.78
N PRO A 194 -7.59 6.56 24.44
CA PRO A 194 -7.15 5.43 23.61
C PRO A 194 -5.65 5.43 23.30
N PRO A 195 -4.98 4.26 23.21
CA PRO A 195 -3.54 4.14 23.00
C PRO A 195 -3.11 4.48 21.56
N TRP A 196 -3.78 5.43 20.93
CA TRP A 196 -3.54 5.88 19.57
C TRP A 196 -4.00 7.33 19.38
N ARG A 197 -3.41 8.02 18.39
CA ARG A 197 -3.83 9.36 17.97
C ARG A 197 -3.44 9.64 16.51
N SER A 198 -4.25 10.42 15.82
CA SER A 198 -3.88 10.98 14.51
C SER A 198 -2.90 12.15 14.69
N VAL A 199 -1.95 12.27 13.77
CA VAL A 199 -0.91 13.32 13.75
C VAL A 199 -0.61 13.77 12.33
N SER A 200 -0.12 14.99 12.20
CA SER A 200 0.49 15.48 10.96
C SER A 200 1.88 14.86 10.72
N GLU A 201 2.41 14.99 9.49
CA GLU A 201 3.79 14.61 9.15
C GLU A 201 4.84 15.24 10.09
N LEU A 202 4.65 16.51 10.44
CA LEU A 202 5.59 17.24 11.31
C LEU A 202 5.59 16.66 12.72
N GLU A 203 4.41 16.41 13.28
CA GLU A 203 4.24 15.80 14.60
C GLU A 203 4.74 14.35 14.63
N LEU A 204 4.56 13.60 13.54
CA LEU A 204 5.13 12.28 13.37
C LEU A 204 6.66 12.34 13.47
N ARG A 205 7.30 13.23 12.71
CA ARG A 205 8.77 13.38 12.77
C ARG A 205 9.28 13.75 14.14
N ASP A 206 8.60 14.66 14.82
CA ASP A 206 8.97 15.05 16.18
C ASP A 206 8.78 13.92 17.18
N PHE A 207 7.74 13.11 17.01
CA PHE A 207 7.55 11.89 17.78
C PHE A 207 8.71 10.90 17.54
N LEU A 208 9.01 10.59 16.27
CA LEU A 208 10.07 9.66 15.89
C LEU A 208 11.45 10.10 16.38
N LYS A 209 11.79 11.38 16.28
CA LYS A 209 13.06 11.92 16.81
C LYS A 209 13.21 11.70 18.31
N LYS A 210 12.17 12.04 19.10
CA LYS A 210 12.19 11.81 20.56
C LYS A 210 12.38 10.33 20.88
N ARG A 211 11.72 9.47 20.12
CA ARG A 211 11.86 8.02 20.22
C ARG A 211 13.26 7.54 19.91
N VAL A 212 13.95 8.15 18.94
CA VAL A 212 15.37 7.92 18.66
C VAL A 212 16.27 8.38 19.80
N ASP A 213 16.02 9.54 20.38
CA ASP A 213 16.83 10.11 21.47
C ASP A 213 16.70 9.32 22.79
N ASP A 214 15.54 8.71 23.05
CA ASP A 214 15.26 7.90 24.25
C ASP A 214 16.00 6.53 24.24
N GLY A 215 17.02 6.36 23.41
CA GLY A 215 17.78 5.10 23.22
C GLY A 215 17.32 4.30 22.00
N GLY A 216 16.75 4.96 20.98
CA GLY A 216 15.91 4.32 19.99
C GLY A 216 16.28 4.52 18.51
N SER A 217 17.46 4.07 18.05
CA SER A 217 17.42 3.29 16.78
C SER A 217 16.40 2.11 16.88
N GLU A 218 16.05 1.81 18.13
CA GLU A 218 15.10 0.91 18.73
C GLU A 218 13.77 1.57 19.18
N THR A 219 13.25 2.62 18.56
CA THR A 219 11.86 3.00 18.82
C THR A 219 11.15 3.58 17.61
N ILE A 220 10.30 2.74 17.04
CA ILE A 220 9.03 3.12 16.44
C ILE A 220 8.04 2.11 17.07
N LEU A 221 6.78 2.12 16.72
CA LEU A 221 5.66 1.89 17.62
C LEU A 221 5.36 0.42 18.00
N ARG A 222 4.96 0.19 19.27
CA ARG A 222 3.93 -0.83 19.57
C ARG A 222 2.61 -0.26 19.09
N GLY A 223 2.44 -0.38 17.79
CA GLY A 223 1.27 0.12 17.13
C GLY A 223 1.56 0.51 15.69
N ASN A 224 0.57 0.34 14.85
CA ASN A 224 0.78 0.49 13.43
C ASN A 224 0.59 1.96 13.06
N LEU A 225 1.49 2.49 12.23
CA LEU A 225 1.25 3.74 11.53
C LEU A 225 0.30 3.48 10.40
N TRP A 226 -0.98 3.53 10.71
CA TRP A 226 -2.00 3.20 9.75
C TRP A 226 -2.31 4.39 8.85
N ARG A 227 -2.33 4.12 7.54
CA ARG A 227 -2.98 4.98 6.57
C ARG A 227 -4.47 4.69 6.54
N GLU A 228 -5.31 5.61 7.02
CA GLU A 228 -6.74 5.54 6.70
C GLU A 228 -6.91 5.89 5.22
N ARG A 229 -6.99 4.88 4.37
CA ARG A 229 -7.57 5.05 3.04
C ARG A 229 -9.09 5.07 3.23
N GLN A 230 -9.62 6.23 3.64
CA GLN A 230 -11.06 6.48 3.60
C GLN A 230 -11.55 6.25 2.17
N PHE A 231 -12.25 5.13 1.96
CA PHE A 231 -13.38 5.13 1.07
C PHE A 231 -14.58 5.35 1.97
N SER A 232 -15.29 6.45 1.70
CA SER A 232 -16.61 6.70 2.25
C SER A 232 -17.41 5.41 2.20
N TYR A 233 -17.92 5.00 3.36
CA TYR A 233 -18.96 3.97 3.46
C TYR A 233 -20.05 4.29 2.43
N PHE A 234 -20.40 3.31 1.60
CA PHE A 234 -21.68 3.26 0.91
C PHE A 234 -22.52 2.17 1.56
#